data_AF-A0A936AYY7-F1
#
_entry.id   AF-A0A936AYY7-F1
#
_cell.length_a   1.000
_cell.length_b   1.000
_cell.length_c   1.000
_cell.angle_alpha   90.00
_cell.angle_beta   90.00
_cell.angle_gamma   90.00
#
_symmetry.space_group_name_H-M   'P 1'
#
loop_
_entity.id
_entity.type
_entity.pdbx_description
1 polymer ?
#
loop_
_entity_poly.entity_id
_entity_poly.type
_entity_poly.pdbx_seq_one_letter_code
_entity_poly.pdbx_strand_id
1 'polypeptide(L)'
;MALVDGLQLVHESASARIYLNEGYYPRAYAVPSAQIVANETEALLALQARPHTLGQTIILELEGQPAPPATSGERWAGGEVLIEAYGLNEVRLTAVMSAAGFVVLSDTYYPGWQATLNGQPTPIYRANSIVRAVFVPAGEHELIFTFWPADFVIGAVAATMGLGVVLIGLLVAVYTYSRHSVRL
;
A
#
# COMPACT_ATOMS: atom_id res chain seq x y z
N MET A 1 26.24 -14.58 -17.79
CA MET A 1 25.24 -14.06 -16.84
C MET A 1 26.01 -13.25 -15.82
N ALA A 2 26.10 -11.93 -16.01
CA ALA A 2 26.82 -11.06 -15.08
C ALA A 2 26.09 -11.08 -13.75
N LEU A 3 26.83 -11.29 -12.65
CA LEU A 3 26.30 -11.13 -11.30
C LEU A 3 25.74 -9.70 -11.17
N VAL A 4 24.62 -9.55 -10.46
CA VAL A 4 24.13 -8.22 -10.07
C VAL A 4 25.24 -7.59 -9.21
N ASP A 5 25.72 -6.42 -9.61
CA ASP A 5 26.76 -5.70 -8.86
C ASP A 5 26.35 -5.48 -7.41
N GLY A 6 27.29 -5.66 -6.47
CA GLY A 6 27.06 -5.47 -5.03
C GLY A 6 26.58 -6.71 -4.27
N LEU A 7 26.41 -7.87 -4.93
CA LEU A 7 26.12 -9.13 -4.25
C LEU A 7 27.40 -9.83 -3.78
N GLN A 8 27.52 -10.04 -2.47
CA GLN A 8 28.63 -10.78 -1.87
C GLN A 8 28.24 -12.24 -1.64
N LEU A 9 28.96 -13.20 -2.23
CA LEU A 9 28.73 -14.62 -1.97
C LEU A 9 29.10 -14.96 -0.52
N VAL A 10 28.14 -15.45 0.26
CA VAL A 10 28.33 -15.85 1.67
C VAL A 10 28.41 -17.37 1.81
N HIS A 11 27.73 -18.11 0.95
CA HIS A 11 27.72 -19.56 1.00
C HIS A 11 27.53 -20.18 -0.39
N GLU A 12 28.25 -21.27 -0.66
CA GLU A 12 28.10 -22.08 -1.86
C GLU A 12 28.10 -23.57 -1.50
N SER A 13 27.15 -24.30 -2.09
CA SER A 13 27.00 -25.76 -1.98
C SER A 13 26.69 -26.34 -3.36
N ALA A 14 26.60 -27.68 -3.45
CA ALA A 14 26.23 -28.35 -4.69
C ALA A 14 24.80 -28.01 -5.20
N SER A 15 23.91 -27.50 -4.32
CA SER A 15 22.51 -27.21 -4.65
C SER A 15 22.13 -25.73 -4.63
N ALA A 16 22.92 -24.86 -3.99
CA ALA A 16 22.57 -23.45 -3.84
C ALA A 16 23.76 -22.53 -3.60
N ARG A 17 23.58 -21.25 -3.96
CA ARG A 17 24.43 -20.12 -3.60
C ARG A 17 23.62 -19.08 -2.84
N ILE A 18 24.15 -18.59 -1.72
CA ILE A 18 23.54 -17.53 -0.91
C ILE A 18 24.40 -16.28 -1.01
N TYR A 19 23.78 -15.15 -1.34
CA TYR A 19 24.45 -13.86 -1.47
C TYR A 19 23.89 -12.88 -0.43
N LEU A 20 24.77 -12.07 0.16
CA LEU A 20 24.42 -10.90 0.93
C LEU A 20 24.28 -9.70 -0.01
N ASN A 21 23.19 -8.95 0.17
CA ASN A 21 22.97 -7.68 -0.50
C ASN A 21 22.95 -6.58 0.56
N GLU A 22 24.04 -5.83 0.71
CA GLU A 22 24.11 -4.69 1.63
C GLU A 22 23.51 -3.41 1.01
N GLY A 23 23.36 -3.37 -0.31
CA GLY A 23 22.71 -2.27 -1.03
C GLY A 23 21.18 -2.39 -1.11
N TYR A 24 20.56 -3.16 -0.22
CA TYR A 24 19.10 -3.35 -0.22
C TYR A 24 18.39 -2.08 0.27
N TYR A 25 17.23 -1.79 -0.33
CA TYR A 25 16.31 -0.82 0.25
C TYR A 25 15.44 -1.53 1.28
N PRO A 26 15.27 -0.97 2.49
CA PRO A 26 14.32 -1.49 3.46
C PRO A 26 12.91 -1.57 2.87
N ARG A 27 12.05 -2.38 3.50
CA ARG A 27 10.66 -2.54 3.04
C ARG A 27 9.89 -1.22 3.05
N ALA A 28 10.19 -0.33 4.00
CA ALA A 28 9.66 1.02 4.03
C ALA A 28 10.83 2.01 4.09
N TYR A 29 10.82 3.06 3.26
CA TYR A 29 11.91 4.02 3.18
C TYR A 29 11.44 5.39 2.66
N ALA A 30 12.17 6.44 3.01
CA ALA A 30 11.87 7.80 2.57
C ALA A 30 12.60 8.14 1.26
N VAL A 31 11.95 8.93 0.41
CA VAL A 31 12.47 9.39 -0.88
C VAL A 31 12.21 10.90 -1.05
N PRO A 32 13.20 11.70 -1.46
CA PRO A 32 13.08 13.16 -1.48
C PRO A 32 12.25 13.70 -2.64
N SER A 33 12.15 12.97 -3.75
CA SER A 33 11.54 13.48 -4.98
C SER A 33 10.75 12.43 -5.74
N ALA A 34 9.83 12.89 -6.58
CA ALA A 34 9.09 12.06 -7.50
C ALA A 34 9.13 12.65 -8.92
N GLN A 35 9.26 11.80 -9.92
CA GLN A 35 9.00 12.14 -11.32
C GLN A 35 7.61 11.64 -11.66
N ILE A 36 6.71 12.57 -11.96
CA ILE A 36 5.33 12.23 -12.36
C ILE A 36 5.33 11.80 -13.82
N VAL A 37 4.63 10.71 -14.11
CA VAL A 37 4.43 10.18 -15.47
C VAL A 37 2.95 9.98 -15.76
N ALA A 38 2.58 9.97 -17.05
CA ALA A 38 1.17 9.92 -17.42
C ALA A 38 0.59 8.50 -17.40
N ASN A 39 1.42 7.47 -17.60
CA ASN A 39 0.98 6.08 -17.76
C ASN A 39 2.09 5.07 -17.43
N GLU A 40 1.70 3.80 -17.31
CA GLU A 40 2.59 2.67 -16.99
C GLU A 40 3.72 2.50 -18.01
N THR A 41 3.47 2.74 -19.29
CA THR A 41 4.51 2.64 -20.34
C THR A 41 5.62 3.66 -20.10
N GLU A 42 5.26 4.92 -19.82
CA GLU A 42 6.22 5.95 -19.45
C GLU A 42 6.93 5.63 -18.13
N ALA A 43 6.20 5.05 -17.16
CA ALA A 43 6.78 4.62 -15.89
C ALA A 43 7.89 3.58 -16.11
N LEU A 44 7.61 2.56 -16.92
CA LEU A 44 8.55 1.49 -17.24
C LEU A 44 9.76 2.00 -18.02
N LEU A 45 9.55 2.90 -18.99
CA LEU A 45 10.65 3.56 -19.72
C LEU A 45 11.53 4.40 -18.80
N ALA A 46 10.93 5.15 -17.87
CA ALA A 46 11.68 5.96 -16.90
C ALA A 46 12.50 5.09 -15.92
N LEU A 47 11.95 3.96 -15.49
CA LEU A 47 12.65 2.99 -14.65
C LEU A 47 13.82 2.34 -15.38
N GLN A 48 13.65 1.96 -16.65
CA GLN A 48 14.72 1.40 -17.49
C GLN A 48 15.85 2.39 -17.75
N ALA A 49 15.51 3.68 -17.90
CA ALA A 49 16.51 4.73 -18.10
C ALA A 49 17.35 5.02 -16.84
N ARG A 50 16.87 4.64 -15.64
CA ARG A 50 17.52 4.92 -14.35
C ARG A 50 17.41 3.74 -13.36
N PRO A 51 18.07 2.60 -13.62
CA PRO A 51 17.94 1.40 -12.79
C PRO A 51 18.46 1.56 -11.34
N HIS A 52 19.19 2.63 -11.01
CA HIS A 52 19.90 2.79 -9.73
C HIS A 52 19.51 4.01 -8.87
N THR A 53 18.36 4.65 -9.10
CA THR A 53 17.96 5.88 -8.37
C THR A 53 16.73 5.74 -7.46
N LEU A 54 16.27 4.52 -7.17
CA LEU A 54 14.99 4.29 -6.46
C LEU A 54 14.91 4.92 -5.06
N GLY A 55 16.04 5.15 -4.39
CA GLY A 55 16.12 5.86 -3.11
C GLY A 55 16.13 7.40 -3.21
N GLN A 56 16.28 7.97 -4.41
CA GLN A 56 16.36 9.42 -4.62
C GLN A 56 15.14 9.97 -5.35
N THR A 57 14.65 9.24 -6.35
CA THR A 57 13.49 9.64 -7.14
C THR A 57 12.64 8.42 -7.42
N ILE A 58 11.38 8.47 -6.98
CA ILE A 58 10.38 7.50 -7.41
C ILE A 58 9.69 7.97 -8.68
N ILE A 59 9.28 7.03 -9.52
CA ILE A 59 8.39 7.32 -10.65
C ILE A 59 6.96 7.19 -10.17
N LEU A 60 6.17 8.24 -10.29
CA LEU A 60 4.85 8.33 -9.66
C LEU A 60 3.75 8.44 -10.72
N GLU A 61 2.82 7.51 -10.66
CA GLU A 61 1.64 7.47 -11.53
C GLU A 61 0.45 8.02 -10.76
N LEU A 62 -0.26 8.98 -11.36
CA LEU A 62 -1.34 9.65 -10.64
C LEU A 62 -2.65 8.85 -10.62
N GLU A 63 -2.96 7.99 -11.59
CA GLU A 63 -4.18 7.13 -11.61
C GLU A 63 -5.47 7.78 -11.03
N GLY A 64 -5.72 9.07 -11.32
CA GLY A 64 -6.89 9.81 -10.80
C GLY A 64 -6.72 10.44 -9.41
N GLN A 65 -5.61 10.20 -8.72
CA GLN A 65 -5.19 10.91 -7.51
C GLN A 65 -4.80 12.37 -7.83
N PRO A 66 -4.99 13.29 -6.87
CA PRO A 66 -4.51 14.66 -7.02
C PRO A 66 -2.98 14.69 -7.06
N ALA A 67 -2.42 15.64 -7.81
CA ALA A 67 -0.98 15.88 -7.81
C ALA A 67 -0.48 16.11 -6.37
N PRO A 68 0.62 15.47 -5.95
CA PRO A 68 1.16 15.67 -4.61
C PRO A 68 1.62 17.13 -4.44
N PRO A 69 1.66 17.64 -3.20
CA PRO A 69 2.25 18.95 -2.92
C PRO A 69 3.70 19.03 -3.41
N ALA A 70 4.16 20.26 -3.69
CA ALA A 70 5.53 20.49 -4.11
C ALA A 70 6.51 19.97 -3.03
N THR A 71 7.48 19.18 -3.47
CA THR A 71 8.64 18.81 -2.65
C THR A 71 9.68 19.94 -2.72
N SER A 72 10.56 20.07 -1.73
CA SER A 72 11.60 21.09 -1.76
C SER A 72 12.59 20.88 -2.90
N GLY A 73 12.65 19.67 -3.49
CA GLY A 73 13.60 19.29 -4.55
C GLY A 73 15.05 19.22 -4.08
N GLU A 74 15.32 19.63 -2.84
CA GLU A 74 16.63 19.55 -2.21
C GLU A 74 16.96 18.08 -1.89
N ARG A 75 18.20 17.69 -2.16
CA ARG A 75 18.70 16.40 -1.69
C ARG A 75 18.91 16.51 -0.18
N TRP A 76 18.05 15.83 0.57
CA TRP A 76 18.23 15.65 2.01
C TRP A 76 18.67 14.21 2.29
N ALA A 77 19.23 13.98 3.49
CA ALA A 77 19.88 12.73 3.89
C ALA A 77 18.96 11.51 3.98
N GLY A 78 17.71 11.62 3.52
CA GLY A 78 16.66 10.63 3.73
C GLY A 78 16.03 10.78 5.10
N GLY A 79 14.92 10.07 5.28
CA GLY A 79 14.13 10.03 6.50
C GLY A 79 14.15 8.63 7.09
N GLU A 80 14.03 8.54 8.39
CA GLU A 80 13.92 7.25 9.06
C GLU A 80 12.46 6.79 8.97
N VAL A 81 12.24 5.58 8.45
CA VAL A 81 10.91 4.98 8.36
C VAL A 81 10.95 3.64 9.08
N LEU A 82 10.25 3.56 10.20
CA LEU A 82 10.14 2.36 11.03
C LEU A 82 8.79 1.70 10.82
N ILE A 83 8.78 0.38 10.67
CA ILE A 83 7.54 -0.41 10.65
C ILE A 83 7.19 -0.81 12.08
N GLU A 84 6.19 -0.17 12.68
CA GLU A 84 5.73 -0.44 14.04
C GLU A 84 4.88 -1.71 14.11
N ALA A 85 4.03 -1.91 13.09
CA ALA A 85 3.17 -3.08 12.97
C ALA A 85 2.99 -3.45 11.50
N TYR A 86 3.02 -4.75 11.22
CA TYR A 86 2.87 -5.28 9.87
C TYR A 86 1.89 -6.45 9.87
N GLY A 87 0.69 -6.22 9.32
CA GLY A 87 -0.38 -7.20 9.22
C GLY A 87 -0.98 -7.28 7.81
N LEU A 88 -1.95 -8.17 7.64
CA LEU A 88 -2.61 -8.38 6.34
C LEU A 88 -3.51 -7.20 5.94
N ASN A 89 -4.21 -6.60 6.91
CA ASN A 89 -5.16 -5.53 6.67
C ASN A 89 -4.69 -4.17 7.20
N GLU A 90 -3.56 -4.13 7.91
CA GLU A 90 -3.03 -2.90 8.48
C GLU A 90 -1.49 -2.92 8.46
N VAL A 91 -0.88 -1.81 8.08
CA VAL A 91 0.56 -1.55 8.26
C VAL A 91 0.71 -0.18 8.90
N ARG A 92 1.42 -0.12 10.03
CA ARG A 92 1.68 1.13 10.78
C ARG A 92 3.16 1.47 10.69
N LEU A 93 3.43 2.70 10.29
CA LEU A 93 4.78 3.24 10.11
C LEU A 93 4.95 4.51 10.94
N THR A 94 6.14 4.67 11.52
CA THR A 94 6.64 5.95 12.03
C THR A 94 7.61 6.51 11.01
N ALA A 95 7.41 7.75 10.56
CA ALA A 95 8.27 8.41 9.58
C ALA A 95 8.84 9.71 10.17
N VAL A 96 10.17 9.79 10.27
CA VAL A 96 10.90 10.99 10.67
C VAL A 96 11.54 11.59 9.42
N MET A 97 10.93 12.66 8.92
CA MET A 97 11.27 13.30 7.65
C MET A 97 12.02 14.60 7.89
N SER A 98 13.27 14.74 7.41
CA SER A 98 14.00 16.00 7.57
C SER A 98 13.51 17.10 6.61
N ALA A 99 12.83 16.73 5.52
CA ALA A 99 12.14 17.63 4.60
C ALA A 99 10.93 16.93 3.97
N ALA A 100 10.07 17.69 3.29
CA ALA A 100 8.93 17.11 2.59
C ALA A 100 9.37 16.16 1.46
N GLY A 101 8.72 15.00 1.36
CA GLY A 101 9.04 13.96 0.38
C GLY A 101 7.99 12.85 0.38
N PHE A 102 8.43 11.63 0.11
CA PHE A 102 7.57 10.46 0.04
C PHE A 102 8.06 9.36 0.97
N VAL A 103 7.12 8.67 1.62
CA VAL A 103 7.38 7.36 2.20
C VAL A 103 6.94 6.31 1.20
N VAL A 104 7.85 5.42 0.83
CA VAL A 104 7.61 4.27 -0.04
C VAL A 104 7.46 3.04 0.82
N LEU A 105 6.43 2.24 0.55
CA LEU A 105 6.25 0.89 1.08
C LEU A 105 6.37 -0.10 -0.08
N SER A 106 7.38 -0.95 -0.05
CA SER A 106 7.73 -1.96 -1.07
C SER A 106 6.76 -3.14 -1.11
N ASP A 107 5.48 -2.87 -0.88
CA ASP A 107 4.39 -3.81 -1.10
C ASP A 107 3.61 -3.40 -2.34
N THR A 108 3.01 -4.39 -3.00
CA THR A 108 2.23 -4.17 -4.21
C THR A 108 1.12 -3.14 -3.99
N TYR A 109 1.04 -2.17 -4.90
CA TYR A 109 -0.08 -1.24 -5.01
C TYR A 109 -1.32 -2.01 -5.50
N TYR A 110 -2.42 -1.88 -4.76
CA TYR A 110 -3.68 -2.53 -5.09
C TYR A 110 -4.87 -1.67 -4.67
N PRO A 111 -5.95 -1.57 -5.47
CA PRO A 111 -7.16 -0.85 -5.09
C PRO A 111 -7.78 -1.39 -3.78
N GLY A 112 -8.28 -0.50 -2.92
CA GLY A 112 -8.87 -0.84 -1.63
C GLY A 112 -7.95 -0.59 -0.43
N TRP A 113 -6.67 -0.32 -0.65
CA TRP A 113 -5.83 0.29 0.39
C TRP A 113 -6.21 1.76 0.59
N GLN A 114 -6.26 2.19 1.84
CA GLN A 114 -6.41 3.57 2.27
C GLN A 114 -5.24 3.94 3.18
N ALA A 115 -4.87 5.22 3.21
CA ALA A 115 -3.83 5.70 4.10
C ALA A 115 -4.31 6.88 4.92
N THR A 116 -3.83 6.95 6.17
CA THR A 116 -3.96 8.13 7.02
C THR A 116 -2.58 8.60 7.46
N LEU A 117 -2.38 9.91 7.46
CA LEU A 117 -1.20 10.58 8.00
C LEU A 117 -1.63 11.37 9.24
N ASN A 118 -1.11 11.02 10.42
CA ASN A 118 -1.53 11.58 11.70
C ASN A 118 -3.06 11.54 11.89
N GLY A 119 -3.69 10.43 11.47
CA GLY A 119 -5.14 10.23 11.53
C GLY A 119 -5.97 10.93 10.44
N GLN A 120 -5.36 11.74 9.56
CA GLN A 120 -6.06 12.41 8.46
C GLN A 120 -5.91 11.61 7.15
N PRO A 121 -6.99 11.41 6.36
CA PRO A 121 -6.90 10.71 5.09
C PRO A 121 -5.89 11.35 4.13
N THR A 122 -5.06 10.53 3.49
CA THR A 122 -4.08 10.98 2.50
C THR A 122 -4.08 10.07 1.26
N PRO A 123 -3.83 10.61 0.05
CA PRO A 123 -3.71 9.81 -1.15
C PRO A 123 -2.59 8.77 -1.06
N ILE A 124 -2.84 7.58 -1.60
CA ILE A 124 -1.81 6.59 -1.91
C ILE A 124 -1.53 6.68 -3.41
N TYR A 125 -0.26 6.81 -3.74
CA TYR A 125 0.23 6.83 -5.10
C TYR A 125 0.84 5.49 -5.48
N ARG A 126 0.67 5.09 -6.75
CA ARG A 126 1.45 4.02 -7.34
C ARG A 126 2.82 4.58 -7.70
N ALA A 127 3.86 3.95 -7.17
CA ALA A 127 5.24 4.32 -7.37
C ALA A 127 6.02 3.16 -8.00
N ASN A 128 6.98 3.49 -8.87
CA ASN A 128 7.82 2.55 -9.58
C ASN A 128 7.02 1.39 -10.18
N SER A 129 5.86 1.68 -10.78
CA SER A 129 4.91 0.74 -11.39
C SER A 129 4.16 -0.19 -10.43
N ILE A 130 4.80 -0.65 -9.34
CA ILE A 130 4.26 -1.74 -8.52
C ILE A 130 4.12 -1.42 -7.04
N VAL A 131 4.83 -0.43 -6.48
CA VAL A 131 4.85 -0.18 -5.02
C VAL A 131 3.96 0.97 -4.60
N ARG A 132 3.69 1.10 -3.30
CA ARG A 132 2.87 2.18 -2.73
C ARG A 132 3.77 3.33 -2.25
N ALA A 133 3.32 4.56 -2.45
CA ALA A 133 3.95 5.75 -1.89
C ALA A 133 2.93 6.74 -1.33
N VAL A 134 3.31 7.47 -0.28
CA VAL A 134 2.51 8.53 0.32
C VAL A 134 3.38 9.77 0.48
N PHE A 135 2.86 10.95 0.13
CA PHE A 135 3.54 12.20 0.42
C PHE A 135 3.53 12.47 1.93
N VAL A 136 4.69 12.81 2.50
CA VAL A 136 4.85 13.13 3.92
C VAL A 136 5.65 14.44 4.05
N PRO A 137 5.12 15.46 4.78
CA PRO A 137 5.84 16.70 5.02
C PRO A 137 7.01 16.50 6.00
N ALA A 138 7.78 17.56 6.24
CA ALA A 138 8.86 17.52 7.21
C ALA A 138 8.32 17.37 8.64
N GLY A 139 9.01 16.59 9.46
CA GLY A 139 8.62 16.31 10.84
C GLY A 139 8.47 14.81 11.12
N GLU A 140 7.92 14.51 12.29
CA GLU A 140 7.58 13.16 12.71
C GLU A 140 6.10 12.88 12.45
N HIS A 141 5.82 11.75 11.81
CA HIS A 141 4.48 11.39 11.38
C HIS A 141 4.17 9.91 11.61
N GLU A 142 2.96 9.65 12.04
CA GLU A 142 2.36 8.31 11.99
C GLU A 142 1.67 8.14 10.64
N LEU A 143 2.04 7.09 9.92
CA LEU A 143 1.44 6.71 8.65
C LEU A 143 0.83 5.32 8.79
N ILE A 144 -0.49 5.21 8.60
CA ILE A 144 -1.21 3.95 8.69
C ILE A 144 -1.81 3.62 7.33
N PHE A 145 -1.54 2.42 6.84
CA PHE A 145 -2.22 1.84 5.70
C PHE A 145 -3.27 0.85 6.20
N THR A 146 -4.51 0.95 5.73
CA THR A 146 -5.59 0.00 6.04
C THR A 146 -6.19 -0.55 4.77
N PHE A 147 -6.40 -1.86 4.70
CA PHE A 147 -7.04 -2.52 3.57
C PHE A 147 -8.54 -2.67 3.80
N TRP A 148 -9.34 -2.03 2.95
CA TRP A 148 -10.79 -2.07 3.00
C TRP A 148 -11.38 -2.18 1.59
N PRO A 149 -11.38 -3.38 0.98
CA PRO A 149 -11.79 -3.58 -0.40
C PRO A 149 -13.31 -3.44 -0.57
N ALA A 150 -13.73 -2.78 -1.66
CA ALA A 150 -15.14 -2.56 -1.97
C ALA A 150 -15.94 -3.86 -2.11
N ASP A 151 -15.34 -4.89 -2.72
CA ASP A 151 -15.99 -6.18 -2.94
C ASP A 151 -16.37 -6.89 -1.63
N PHE A 152 -15.54 -6.74 -0.59
CA PHE A 152 -15.85 -7.27 0.73
C PHE A 152 -17.08 -6.58 1.33
N VAL A 153 -17.17 -5.26 1.19
CA VAL A 153 -18.33 -4.48 1.66
C VAL A 153 -19.60 -4.88 0.91
N ILE A 154 -19.53 -5.04 -0.42
CA ILE A 154 -20.66 -5.48 -1.24
C ILE A 154 -21.13 -6.87 -0.79
N GLY A 155 -20.19 -7.81 -0.61
CA GLY A 155 -20.50 -9.15 -0.13
C GLY A 155 -21.15 -9.16 1.26
N ALA A 156 -20.64 -8.35 2.20
CA ALA A 156 -21.19 -8.23 3.53
C ALA A 156 -22.63 -7.66 3.52
N VAL A 157 -22.90 -6.65 2.69
CA VAL A 157 -24.25 -6.09 2.51
C VAL A 157 -25.19 -7.13 1.91
N ALA A 158 -24.78 -7.81 0.84
CA ALA A 158 -25.59 -8.83 0.19
C ALA A 158 -25.93 -10.00 1.14
N ALA A 159 -24.95 -10.47 1.93
CA ALA A 159 -25.16 -11.51 2.93
C ALA A 159 -26.15 -11.06 4.02
N THR A 160 -26.01 -9.81 4.49
CA THR A 160 -26.92 -9.24 5.50
C THR A 160 -28.35 -9.14 4.98
N MET A 161 -28.53 -8.69 3.73
CA MET A 161 -29.85 -8.65 3.08
C MET A 161 -30.44 -10.04 2.90
N GLY A 162 -29.64 -11.02 2.45
CA GLY A 162 -30.08 -12.41 2.31
C GLY A 162 -30.54 -13.02 3.64
N LEU A 163 -29.79 -12.78 4.71
CA LEU A 163 -30.18 -13.20 6.06
C LEU A 163 -31.50 -12.55 6.50
N GLY A 164 -31.68 -11.25 6.23
CA GLY A 164 -32.93 -10.53 6.52
C GLY A 164 -34.15 -11.16 5.83
N VAL A 165 -34.03 -11.53 4.56
CA VAL A 165 -35.11 -12.20 3.80
C VAL A 165 -35.46 -13.55 4.42
N VAL A 166 -34.47 -14.36 4.80
CA VAL A 166 -34.70 -15.65 5.45
C VAL A 166 -35.42 -15.48 6.78
N LEU A 167 -34.98 -14.53 7.63
CA LEU A 167 -35.61 -14.26 8.92
C LEU A 167 -37.06 -13.78 8.77
N ILE A 168 -37.35 -12.90 7.81
CA ILE A 168 -38.72 -12.46 7.51
C ILE A 168 -39.58 -13.63 7.04
N GLY A 169 -39.05 -14.49 6.15
CA GLY A 169 -39.75 -15.68 5.70
C GLY A 169 -40.10 -16.64 6.84
N LEU A 170 -39.16 -16.86 7.77
CA LEU A 170 -39.40 -17.68 8.97
C LEU A 170 -40.46 -17.05 9.88
N LEU A 171 -40.42 -15.74 10.12
CA LEU A 171 -41.43 -15.04 10.92
C LEU A 171 -42.83 -15.18 10.32
N VAL A 172 -42.95 -15.03 9.00
CA VAL A 172 -44.22 -15.22 8.27
C VAL A 172 -44.72 -16.66 8.41
N ALA A 173 -43.85 -17.65 8.24
CA ALA A 173 -44.21 -19.07 8.37
C ALA A 173 -44.67 -19.43 9.80
N VAL A 174 -43.98 -18.94 10.83
CA VAL A 174 -44.39 -19.13 12.23
C VAL A 174 -45.73 -18.46 12.51
N TYR A 175 -45.91 -17.24 12.02
CA TYR A 175 -47.16 -16.50 12.20
C TYR A 175 -48.35 -17.23 11.57
N THR A 176 -48.22 -17.70 10.32
CA THR A 176 -49.31 -18.43 9.65
C THR A 176 -49.59 -19.78 10.32
N TYR A 177 -48.55 -20.50 10.76
CA TYR A 177 -48.70 -21.77 11.48
C TYR A 177 -49.47 -21.58 12.80
N SER A 178 -49.08 -20.60 13.62
CA SER A 178 -49.75 -20.31 14.90
C SER A 178 -51.21 -19.90 14.74
N ARG A 179 -51.57 -19.25 13.63
CA ARG A 179 -52.95 -18.85 13.35
C ARG A 179 -53.84 -20.01 12.89
N HIS A 180 -53.24 -21.02 12.24
CA HIS A 180 -53.95 -22.21 11.78
C HIS A 180 -54.20 -23.22 12.92
N SER A 181 -53.29 -23.35 13.88
CA SER A 181 -53.43 -24.28 15.01
C SER A 181 -54.46 -23.85 16.07
N VAL A 182 -54.83 -22.55 16.12
CA VAL A 182 -55.82 -22.00 17.07
C VAL A 182 -57.27 -22.13 16.56
N ARG A 183 -57.48 -22.59 15.32
CA ARG A 183 -58.82 -22.71 14.69
C ARG A 183 -59.41 -24.13 14.69
N LEU A 184 -58.83 -25.07 15.42
CA LEU A 184 -59.35 -26.43 15.68
C LEU A 184 -59.85 -26.53 17.11
#